data_AF-A0A939GYY1-F1
#
_entry.id   AF-A0A939GYY1-F1
#
_cell.length_a   1.000
_cell.length_b   1.000
_cell.length_c   1.000
_cell.angle_alpha   90.00
_cell.angle_beta   90.00
_cell.angle_gamma   90.00
#
_symmetry.space_group_name_H-M   'P 1'
#
loop_
_entity.id
_entity.type
_entity.pdbx_description
1 polymer ?
#
loop_
_entity_poly.entity_id
_entity_poly.type
_entity_poly.pdbx_seq_one_letter_code
_entity_poly.pdbx_strand_id
1 'polypeptide(L)'
;MAIVTQYVVMHKGVEKLVTTDKKAADQYDKMLDIADGLAEFIEAKGISLDESIAESLTVMLSKNRTGVSKILKGTSASSVLEDESADVVELKKSS
;
A
#
# COMPACT_ATOMS: atom_id res chain seq x y z
N MET A 1 20.09 12.13 -30.07
CA MET A 1 19.86 10.83 -29.40
C MET A 1 19.28 11.14 -28.02
N ALA A 2 18.14 10.56 -27.65
CA ALA A 2 17.51 10.78 -26.34
C ALA A 2 17.74 9.55 -25.46
N ILE A 3 18.11 9.77 -24.20
CA ILE A 3 18.30 8.73 -23.18
C ILE A 3 17.19 8.93 -22.14
N VAL A 4 16.47 7.86 -21.79
CA VAL A 4 15.39 7.88 -20.78
C VAL A 4 15.72 6.85 -19.70
N THR A 5 15.72 7.28 -18.44
CA THR A 5 15.88 6.40 -17.28
C THR A 5 14.50 6.03 -16.76
N GLN A 6 14.26 4.73 -16.56
CA GLN A 6 13.02 4.20 -15.99
C GLN A 6 13.38 3.26 -14.83
N TYR A 7 12.52 3.26 -13.82
CA TYR A 7 12.53 2.37 -12.67
C TYR A 7 11.37 1.40 -12.83
N VAL A 8 11.68 0.11 -12.82
CA VAL A 8 10.69 -0.98 -12.93
C VAL A 8 10.63 -1.67 -11.57
N VAL A 9 9.45 -1.66 -10.96
CA VAL A 9 9.19 -2.39 -9.71
C VAL A 9 8.56 -3.72 -10.07
N MET A 10 9.25 -4.80 -9.72
CA MET A 10 8.80 -6.18 -9.91
C MET A 10 8.41 -6.78 -8.56
N HIS A 11 7.29 -7.49 -8.54
CA HIS A 11 6.82 -8.20 -7.36
C HIS A 11 6.48 -9.63 -7.74
N LYS A 12 7.06 -10.61 -7.05
CA LYS A 12 6.92 -12.05 -7.35
C LYS A 12 7.18 -12.38 -8.84
N GLY A 13 8.12 -11.67 -9.48
CA GLY A 13 8.46 -11.86 -10.89
C GLY A 13 7.51 -11.20 -11.90
N VAL A 14 6.50 -10.44 -11.44
CA VAL A 14 5.57 -9.68 -12.29
C VAL A 14 5.86 -8.19 -12.18
N GLU A 15 5.91 -7.50 -13.32
CA GLU A 15 6.05 -6.03 -13.37
C GLU A 15 4.78 -5.36 -12.82
N LYS A 16 4.90 -4.60 -11.73
CA LYS A 16 3.78 -3.92 -11.08
C LYS A 16 3.74 -2.42 -11.34
N LEU A 17 4.91 -1.78 -11.49
CA LEU A 17 5.01 -0.35 -11.75
C LEU A 17 6.22 -0.05 -12.63
N VAL A 18 6.04 0.80 -13.64
CA VAL A 18 7.14 1.43 -14.39
C VAL A 18 6.99 2.94 -14.24
N THR A 19 8.04 3.61 -13.76
CA THR A 19 8.04 5.07 -13.52
C THR A 19 9.40 5.67 -13.86
N THR A 20 9.44 6.96 -14.18
CA THR A 20 10.70 7.70 -14.33
C THR A 20 11.14 8.36 -13.02
N ASP A 21 10.30 8.31 -11.98
CA ASP A 21 10.58 8.86 -10.65
C ASP A 21 11.05 7.77 -9.68
N LYS A 22 12.32 7.87 -9.26
CA LYS A 22 12.94 6.97 -8.29
C LYS A 22 12.16 6.90 -6.98
N LYS A 23 11.69 8.04 -6.47
CA LYS A 23 11.03 8.13 -5.17
C LYS A 23 9.69 7.39 -5.20
N ALA A 24 8.96 7.52 -6.30
CA ALA A 24 7.71 6.79 -6.51
C ALA A 24 7.96 5.27 -6.58
N ALA A 25 9.04 4.84 -7.24
CA ALA A 25 9.44 3.44 -7.28
C ALA A 25 9.79 2.90 -5.88
N ASP A 26 10.65 3.61 -5.13
CA ASP A 26 11.04 3.23 -3.77
C ASP A 26 9.83 3.15 -2.81
N GLN A 27 8.85 4.06 -2.96
CA GLN A 27 7.62 4.03 -2.16
C GLN A 27 6.73 2.83 -2.49
N TYR A 28 6.61 2.51 -3.78
CA TYR A 28 5.81 1.38 -4.24
C TYR A 28 6.44 0.04 -3.86
N ASP A 29 7.76 -0.08 -3.97
CA ASP A 29 8.54 -1.23 -3.50
C ASP A 29 8.32 -1.48 -2.00
N LYS A 30 8.48 -0.44 -1.19
CA LYS A 30 8.23 -0.52 0.26
C LYS A 30 6.78 -0.88 0.61
N MET A 31 5.82 -0.45 -0.19
CA MET A 31 4.40 -0.82 -0.01
C MET A 31 4.21 -2.32 -0.24
N LEU A 32 4.81 -2.86 -1.31
CA LEU A 32 4.76 -4.28 -1.64
C LEU A 32 5.43 -5.15 -0.56
N ASP A 33 6.58 -4.74 -0.03
CA ASP A 33 7.24 -5.44 1.08
C ASP A 33 6.34 -5.56 2.31
N ILE A 34 5.61 -4.50 2.64
CA ILE A 34 4.66 -4.50 3.77
C ILE A 34 3.48 -5.42 3.45
N ALA A 35 2.99 -5.41 2.21
CA ALA A 35 1.91 -6.28 1.78
C ALA A 35 2.30 -7.77 1.87
N ASP A 36 3.50 -8.14 1.46
CA ASP A 36 4.02 -9.51 1.60
C ASP A 36 4.14 -9.92 3.07
N GLY A 37 4.75 -9.07 3.91
CA GLY A 37 4.86 -9.38 5.34
C GLY A 37 3.51 -9.53 6.04
N LEU A 38 2.49 -8.78 5.60
CA LEU A 38 1.12 -8.96 6.07
C LEU A 38 0.48 -10.26 5.55
N ALA A 39 0.74 -10.64 4.30
CA ALA A 39 0.25 -11.89 3.72
C ALA A 39 0.81 -13.09 4.48
N GLU A 40 2.13 -13.14 4.67
CA GLU A 40 2.80 -14.18 5.45
C GLU A 40 2.28 -14.25 6.89
N PHE A 41 2.03 -13.09 7.52
CA PHE A 41 1.47 -13.06 8.87
C PHE A 41 0.06 -13.64 8.93
N ILE A 42 -0.80 -13.33 7.96
CA ILE A 42 -2.17 -13.83 7.89
C ILE A 42 -2.18 -15.36 7.66
N GLU A 43 -1.34 -15.83 6.74
CA GLU A 43 -1.16 -17.28 6.49
C GLU A 43 -0.63 -18.00 7.73
N ALA A 44 0.37 -17.43 8.42
CA ALA A 44 0.92 -17.99 9.65
C ALA A 44 -0.10 -18.04 10.81
N LYS A 45 -1.17 -17.22 10.76
CA LYS A 45 -2.31 -17.29 11.69
C LYS A 45 -3.35 -18.35 11.33
N GLY A 46 -3.12 -19.12 10.27
CA GLY A 46 -4.01 -20.19 9.83
C GLY A 46 -5.19 -19.70 9.00
N ILE A 47 -5.16 -18.44 8.53
CA ILE A 47 -6.15 -17.91 7.60
C ILE A 47 -5.63 -18.19 6.19
N SER A 48 -6.21 -19.20 5.54
CA SER A 48 -5.92 -19.52 4.15
C SER A 48 -6.82 -18.66 3.26
N LEU A 49 -6.21 -17.72 2.53
CA LEU A 49 -6.87 -16.89 1.52
C LEU A 49 -6.38 -17.32 0.14
N ASP A 50 -7.22 -17.11 -0.87
CA ASP A 50 -6.75 -17.18 -2.26
C ASP A 50 -5.66 -16.13 -2.49
N GLU A 51 -4.63 -16.45 -3.30
CA GLU A 51 -3.48 -15.57 -3.49
C GLU A 51 -3.88 -14.19 -4.03
N SER A 52 -4.89 -14.12 -4.90
CA SER A 52 -5.41 -12.84 -5.42
C SER A 52 -6.09 -12.01 -4.32
N ILE A 53 -6.81 -12.68 -3.41
CA ILE A 53 -7.49 -12.03 -2.29
C ILE A 53 -6.47 -11.58 -1.25
N ALA A 54 -5.49 -12.43 -0.93
CA ALA A 54 -4.40 -12.11 -0.01
C ALA A 54 -3.64 -10.88 -0.49
N GLU A 55 -3.22 -10.85 -1.76
CA GLU A 55 -2.52 -9.72 -2.36
C GLU A 55 -3.37 -8.45 -2.33
N SER A 56 -4.63 -8.51 -2.77
CA SER A 56 -5.50 -7.33 -2.75
C SER A 56 -5.74 -6.80 -1.34
N LEU A 57 -5.91 -7.69 -0.35
CA LEU A 57 -6.13 -7.32 1.04
C LEU A 57 -4.88 -6.66 1.63
N THR A 58 -3.72 -7.28 1.47
CA THR A 58 -2.49 -6.84 2.10
C THR A 58 -1.94 -5.57 1.45
N VAL A 59 -2.13 -5.42 0.13
CA VAL A 59 -1.88 -4.16 -0.57
C VAL A 59 -2.80 -3.06 -0.04
N MET A 60 -4.09 -3.32 0.14
CA MET A 60 -5.01 -2.32 0.73
C MET A 60 -4.57 -1.91 2.14
N LEU A 61 -4.20 -2.89 2.99
CA LEU A 61 -3.72 -2.63 4.34
C LEU A 61 -2.39 -1.85 4.35
N SER A 62 -1.47 -2.15 3.43
CA SER A 62 -0.18 -1.45 3.31
C SER A 62 -0.35 0.01 2.88
N LYS A 63 -1.30 0.30 1.96
CA LYS A 63 -1.64 1.66 1.53
C LYS A 63 -2.25 2.47 2.67
N ASN A 64 -3.09 1.84 3.48
CA ASN A 64 -3.78 2.48 4.60
C ASN A 64 -3.05 2.26 5.94
N ARG A 65 -1.72 2.04 5.91
CA ARG A 65 -0.91 1.68 7.10
C ARG A 65 -1.18 2.59 8.30
N THR A 66 -1.34 3.89 8.08
CA THR A 66 -1.62 4.86 9.14
C THR A 66 -2.97 4.60 9.79
N GLY A 67 -4.03 4.45 8.99
CA GLY A 67 -5.37 4.16 9.47
C GLY A 67 -5.43 2.81 10.18
N VAL A 68 -4.85 1.77 9.57
CA VAL A 68 -4.74 0.43 10.17
C VAL A 68 -3.99 0.48 11.50
N SER A 69 -2.89 1.25 11.59
CA SER A 69 -2.16 1.40 12.86
C SER A 69 -2.98 2.10 13.95
N LYS A 70 -3.82 3.08 13.61
CA LYS A 70 -4.74 3.72 14.57
C LYS A 70 -5.77 2.70 15.07
N ILE A 71 -6.36 1.91 14.16
CA ILE A 71 -7.31 0.84 14.51
C ILE A 71 -6.67 -0.17 15.46
N LEU A 72 -5.44 -0.63 15.16
CA LEU A 72 -4.70 -1.56 16.02
C LEU A 72 -4.35 -0.98 17.41
N LYS A 73 -4.31 0.35 17.55
CA LYS A 73 -4.10 1.04 18.84
C LYS A 73 -5.40 1.24 19.63
N GLY A 74 -6.56 0.82 19.10
CA GLY A 74 -7.85 0.93 19.77
C GLY A 74 -8.72 2.10 19.29
N THR A 75 -8.32 2.83 18.26
CA THR A 75 -9.20 3.81 17.60
C THR A 75 -10.30 3.08 16.83
N SER A 76 -11.53 3.59 16.85
CA SER A 76 -12.64 2.98 16.11
C SER A 76 -12.43 3.15 14.59
N ALA A 77 -12.86 2.15 13.80
CA ALA A 77 -12.81 2.24 12.35
C ALA A 77 -13.57 3.46 11.82
N SER A 78 -14.70 3.82 12.45
CA SER A 78 -15.48 5.01 12.09
C SER A 78 -14.66 6.29 12.21
N SER A 79 -13.90 6.46 13.30
CA SER A 79 -13.05 7.63 13.52
C SER A 79 -11.89 7.70 12.53
N VAL A 80 -11.31 6.56 12.17
CA VAL A 80 -10.23 6.52 11.18
C VAL A 80 -10.73 6.84 9.78
N LEU A 81 -11.92 6.38 9.41
CA LEU A 81 -12.53 6.67 8.11
C LEU A 81 -12.98 8.15 8.01
N GLU A 82 -13.38 8.77 9.13
CA GLU A 82 -13.65 10.20 9.21
C GLU A 82 -12.36 11.02 9.06
N ASP A 83 -11.28 10.63 9.72
CA ASP A 83 -9.94 11.25 9.55
C ASP A 83 -9.43 11.10 8.12
N GLU A 84 -9.52 9.91 7.51
CA GLU A 84 -9.10 9.70 6.11
C GLU A 84 -10.00 10.47 5.13
N SER A 85 -11.28 10.63 5.43
CA SER A 85 -12.16 11.50 4.64
C SER A 85 -11.80 12.98 4.80
N ALA A 86 -11.32 13.42 5.97
CA ALA A 86 -10.84 14.78 6.19
C ALA A 86 -9.52 15.05 5.44
N ASP A 87 -8.56 14.12 5.47
CA ASP A 87 -7.29 14.21 4.74
C ASP A 87 -7.47 14.25 3.20
N VAL A 88 -8.48 13.54 2.65
CA VAL A 88 -8.79 13.60 1.21
C VAL A 88 -9.50 14.91 0.81
N VAL A 89 -10.17 15.60 1.74
CA VAL A 89 -10.87 16.87 1.48
C VAL A 89 -9.92 18.08 1.55
N GLU A 90 -8.79 18.00 2.27
CA GLU A 90 -7.86 19.13 2.41
C GLU A 90 -6.84 19.32 1.25
N LEU A 91 -6.73 18.40 0.29
CA LEU A 91 -5.73 18.50 -0.79
C LEU A 91 -6.23 19.14 -2.12
N LYS A 92 -7.40 19.76 -2.14
CA LYS A 92 -7.81 20.63 -3.27
C LYS A 92 -8.38 21.96 -2.82
N LYS A 93 -7.54 22.78 -2.17
CA LYS A 93 -7.72 24.24 -2.26
C LYS A 93 -6.36 24.94 -2.28
N SER A 94 -5.80 25.06 -3.46
CA SER A 94 -4.84 26.13 -3.76
C SER A 94 -5.17 26.61 -5.16
N SER A 95 -5.81 27.78 -5.19
CA SER A 95 -6.00 28.64 -6.35
C SER A 95 -4.66 29.10 -6.93
#